data_AF-A0A4V0I5X3-F1
#
_entry.id   AF-A0A4V0I5X3-F1
#
_cell.length_a   1.000
_cell.length_b   1.000
_cell.length_c   1.000
_cell.angle_alpha   90.00
_cell.angle_beta   90.00
_cell.angle_gamma   90.00
#
_symmetry.space_group_name_H-M   'P 1'
#
loop_
_entity.id
_entity.type
_entity.pdbx_description
1 polymer ?
#
loop_
_entity_poly.entity_id
_entity_poly.type
_entity_poly.pdbx_seq_one_letter_code
_entity_poly.pdbx_strand_id
1 'polypeptide(L)'
;MPNDRSRKPSTRLGVEVLEDRTVPTTFGANRGLSLAVGDVIPGGTAYEYVTGSGPGRQGLVQVFDANGNLKQQFVPFPGHTGGVNVAVGEVTGNATSRVELLNPGGATYAANGLTTLKTYFPHGFSVGQTVRINIPGAAGAFYNGDFTITKVNSTTSFEYFNFIRPAMAPATAAGGTASVYQKDIIVSTGTGSTGRVAVYEYIGNQLRLKSTFAPFGPNYKGGIQITTGDVTGDFHKEIIVGRQTGGSNVKVYGVVPGTGGSGYVALRAFLAFAPAYTGGVTLAATNIDATTNDPLGGDPYDYNYAEIVVGRAQGAPQLAIFDAQQAPVFARARYFAFNQNIRNGINVAAGDTDGIRGGDIYVSLKNSTNVTVISGQTGVPVGSFSVPYAATYGRNLDIAINDLGDRPGPDGNDFGSYASLVSDLFVVASDGPFTQVPIIFRGRFSSPAGLNGSRSAP
;
A
#
# COMPACT_ATOMS: atom_id res chain seq x y z
N MET A 1 -66.42 47.49 -17.65
CA MET A 1 -65.57 46.34 -18.03
C MET A 1 -64.12 46.67 -17.68
N PRO A 2 -63.56 46.16 -16.58
CA PRO A 2 -62.12 46.15 -16.37
C PRO A 2 -61.60 44.73 -16.60
N ASN A 3 -60.58 44.56 -17.44
CA ASN A 3 -59.78 43.33 -17.40
C ASN A 3 -58.29 43.70 -17.32
N ASP A 4 -57.84 43.60 -16.07
CA ASP A 4 -56.51 43.43 -15.55
C ASP A 4 -55.42 43.07 -16.58
N ARG A 5 -54.51 44.03 -16.84
CA ARG A 5 -53.18 43.74 -17.37
C ARG A 5 -52.19 43.81 -16.22
N SER A 6 -52.00 42.70 -15.54
CA SER A 6 -50.92 42.52 -14.59
C SER A 6 -49.58 42.69 -15.31
N ARG A 7 -48.88 43.81 -15.02
CA ARG A 7 -47.46 43.97 -15.29
C ARG A 7 -46.72 42.88 -14.52
N LYS A 8 -46.21 41.85 -15.22
CA LYS A 8 -45.17 40.98 -14.67
C LYS A 8 -43.96 41.85 -14.29
N PRO A 9 -43.43 41.77 -13.05
CA PRO A 9 -42.13 42.35 -12.78
C PRO A 9 -41.09 41.56 -13.58
N SER A 10 -40.34 42.26 -14.42
CA SER A 10 -39.12 41.76 -15.03
C SER A 10 -38.14 41.39 -13.90
N THR A 11 -37.92 40.09 -13.68
CA THR A 11 -36.83 39.62 -12.84
C THR A 11 -35.52 40.08 -13.46
N ARG A 12 -34.89 41.07 -12.82
CA ARG A 12 -33.54 41.51 -13.13
C ARG A 12 -32.60 40.31 -13.02
N LEU A 13 -31.82 40.08 -14.07
CA LEU A 13 -30.57 39.32 -14.03
C LEU A 13 -29.67 39.94 -12.96
N GLY A 14 -29.57 39.27 -11.81
CA GLY A 14 -28.50 39.50 -10.84
C GLY A 14 -27.36 38.55 -11.17
N VAL A 15 -26.30 39.09 -11.76
CA VAL A 15 -24.98 38.48 -11.74
C VAL A 15 -24.45 38.57 -10.30
N GLU A 16 -23.66 37.56 -9.91
CA GLU A 16 -22.82 37.49 -8.72
C GLU A 16 -23.43 36.82 -7.47
N VAL A 17 -23.40 35.48 -7.45
CA VAL A 17 -22.90 34.78 -6.27
C VAL A 17 -21.69 33.98 -6.74
N LEU A 18 -20.53 34.47 -6.34
CA LEU A 18 -19.22 33.84 -6.46
C LEU A 18 -19.35 32.35 -6.18
N GLU A 19 -18.83 31.51 -7.08
CA GLU A 19 -18.47 30.14 -6.71
C GLU A 19 -17.63 30.25 -5.44
N ASP A 20 -18.16 29.70 -4.35
CA ASP A 20 -17.41 29.60 -3.12
C ASP A 20 -16.22 28.69 -3.40
N ARG A 21 -15.07 29.31 -3.72
CA ARG A 21 -13.77 28.67 -3.73
C ARG A 21 -13.21 28.65 -2.30
N THR A 22 -14.01 28.18 -1.35
CA THR A 22 -13.45 27.53 -0.18
C THR A 22 -12.69 26.30 -0.66
N VAL A 23 -11.41 26.48 -0.94
CA VAL A 23 -10.45 25.46 -0.53
C VAL A 23 -10.62 25.42 0.98
N PRO A 24 -11.16 24.34 1.59
CA PRO A 24 -11.37 24.34 3.03
C PRO A 24 -10.00 24.52 3.68
N THR A 25 -9.75 25.71 4.22
CA THR A 25 -8.51 26.07 4.93
C THR A 25 -8.41 25.35 6.27
N THR A 26 -9.46 24.63 6.65
CA THR A 26 -9.52 23.70 7.77
C THR A 26 -10.44 22.55 7.39
N PHE A 27 -9.90 21.33 7.36
CA PHE A 27 -10.73 20.19 7.73
C PHE A 27 -11.25 20.53 9.14
N GLY A 28 -12.56 20.47 9.39
CA GLY A 28 -13.06 20.62 10.77
C GLY A 28 -12.22 19.72 11.69
N ALA A 29 -11.89 20.16 12.91
CA ALA A 29 -10.77 19.71 13.76
C ALA A 29 -10.62 18.19 14.04
N ASN A 30 -11.39 17.31 13.40
CA ASN A 30 -11.38 15.85 13.49
C ASN A 30 -11.58 15.14 12.13
N ARG A 31 -11.30 15.80 10.99
CA ARG A 31 -11.50 15.24 9.64
C ARG A 31 -10.17 15.11 8.88
N GLY A 32 -10.08 14.16 7.96
CA GLY A 32 -8.82 13.75 7.32
C GLY A 32 -8.46 12.34 7.77
N LEU A 33 -8.41 11.40 6.83
CA LEU A 33 -8.00 10.02 7.07
C LEU A 33 -7.08 9.58 5.94
N SER A 34 -5.89 9.11 6.30
CA SER A 34 -5.03 8.32 5.43
C SER A 34 -5.18 6.83 5.77
N LEU A 35 -5.15 5.95 4.77
CA LEU A 35 -5.36 4.51 4.92
C LEU A 35 -4.24 3.70 4.26
N ALA A 36 -3.80 2.64 4.95
CA ALA A 36 -2.95 1.59 4.40
C ALA A 36 -3.39 0.23 4.95
N VAL A 37 -3.12 -0.86 4.23
CA VAL A 37 -3.57 -2.21 4.62
C VAL A 37 -2.45 -3.22 4.40
N GLY A 38 -2.23 -4.10 5.37
CA GLY A 38 -1.25 -5.17 5.31
C GLY A 38 -1.09 -5.91 6.63
N ASP A 39 -0.42 -7.07 6.62
CA ASP A 39 -0.01 -7.81 7.81
C ASP A 39 1.15 -7.08 8.51
N VAL A 40 0.81 -6.24 9.50
CA VAL A 40 1.80 -5.48 10.28
C VAL A 40 1.96 -6.06 11.68
N ILE A 41 0.95 -6.74 12.21
CA ILE A 41 0.99 -7.33 13.56
C ILE A 41 1.50 -8.77 13.49
N PRO A 42 2.60 -9.11 14.18
CA PRO A 42 3.19 -10.44 14.06
C PRO A 42 2.25 -11.54 14.59
N GLY A 43 2.11 -12.61 13.81
CA GLY A 43 1.30 -13.78 14.16
C GLY A 43 -0.20 -13.59 13.94
N GLY A 44 -0.63 -12.50 13.29
CA GLY A 44 -1.98 -12.38 12.74
C GLY A 44 -2.21 -13.41 11.63
N THR A 45 -3.46 -13.88 11.50
CA THR A 45 -3.89 -14.70 10.34
C THR A 45 -4.71 -13.89 9.34
N ALA A 46 -4.82 -12.58 9.56
CA ALA A 46 -5.56 -11.63 8.75
C ALA A 46 -4.79 -10.32 8.66
N TYR A 47 -5.01 -9.57 7.59
CA TYR A 47 -4.50 -8.23 7.38
C TYR A 47 -5.01 -7.26 8.46
N GLU A 48 -4.22 -6.22 8.73
CA GLU A 48 -4.65 -5.04 9.46
C GLU A 48 -4.88 -3.88 8.52
N TYR A 49 -5.73 -2.94 8.94
CA TYR A 49 -5.76 -1.62 8.34
C TYR A 49 -5.18 -0.59 9.31
N VAL A 50 -4.28 0.23 8.77
CA VAL A 50 -3.56 1.29 9.45
C VAL A 50 -4.16 2.61 9.01
N THR A 51 -4.49 3.48 9.96
CA THR A 51 -5.04 4.79 9.67
C THR A 51 -4.16 5.91 10.21
N GLY A 52 -4.10 7.01 9.46
CA GLY A 52 -3.42 8.25 9.82
C GLY A 52 -4.42 9.39 9.98
N SER A 53 -4.32 10.14 11.08
CA SER A 53 -5.25 11.25 11.34
C SER A 53 -4.97 12.46 10.44
N GLY A 54 -6.04 13.16 10.08
CA GLY A 54 -6.01 14.44 9.39
C GLY A 54 -5.49 15.63 10.19
N PRO A 55 -5.41 16.81 9.55
CA PRO A 55 -5.01 18.04 10.21
C PRO A 55 -6.04 18.54 11.24
N GLY A 56 -5.59 19.40 12.16
CA GLY A 56 -6.44 20.03 13.18
C GLY A 56 -6.41 19.33 14.54
N ARG A 57 -5.73 18.18 14.64
CA ARG A 57 -5.46 17.45 15.89
C ARG A 57 -4.03 16.91 15.89
N GLN A 58 -3.55 16.45 17.05
CA GLN A 58 -2.28 15.73 17.13
C GLN A 58 -2.28 14.54 16.16
N GLY A 59 -1.23 14.45 15.34
CA GLY A 59 -1.00 13.36 14.40
C GLY A 59 -0.99 12.03 15.13
N LEU A 60 -1.96 11.18 14.83
CA LEU A 60 -2.20 9.89 15.47
C LEU A 60 -2.26 8.81 14.40
N VAL A 61 -1.61 7.68 14.67
CA VAL A 61 -1.72 6.46 13.88
C VAL A 61 -2.45 5.42 14.70
N GLN A 62 -3.38 4.70 14.06
CA GLN A 62 -4.11 3.58 14.65
C GLN A 62 -3.99 2.35 13.77
N VAL A 63 -3.89 1.18 14.39
CA VAL A 63 -3.84 -0.12 13.72
C VAL A 63 -5.02 -0.94 14.21
N PHE A 64 -5.84 -1.42 13.29
CA PHE A 64 -7.03 -2.21 13.56
C PHE A 64 -6.90 -3.60 12.95
N ASP A 65 -7.45 -4.61 13.62
CA ASP A 65 -7.63 -5.91 12.97
C ASP A 65 -8.72 -5.86 11.88
N ALA A 66 -8.81 -6.93 11.09
CA ALA A 66 -9.82 -7.07 10.04
C ALA A 66 -11.30 -6.97 10.55
N ASN A 67 -11.55 -7.15 11.84
CA ASN A 67 -12.88 -7.00 12.45
C ASN A 67 -13.14 -5.55 12.91
N GLY A 68 -12.16 -4.66 12.78
CA GLY A 68 -12.22 -3.27 13.19
C GLY A 68 -11.96 -3.02 14.67
N ASN A 69 -11.37 -3.99 15.39
CA ASN A 69 -10.92 -3.75 16.75
C ASN A 69 -9.56 -3.06 16.74
N LEU A 70 -9.42 -1.98 17.52
CA LEU A 70 -8.15 -1.29 17.71
C LEU A 70 -7.13 -2.19 18.41
N LYS A 71 -5.96 -2.39 17.81
CA LYS A 71 -4.84 -3.17 18.37
C LYS A 71 -3.71 -2.30 18.87
N GLN A 72 -3.40 -1.23 18.13
CA GLN A 72 -2.30 -0.34 18.46
C GLN A 72 -2.68 1.10 18.13
N GLN A 73 -2.18 2.05 18.92
CA GLN A 73 -2.19 3.47 18.57
C GLN A 73 -0.93 4.15 19.06
N PHE A 74 -0.45 5.16 18.34
CA PHE A 74 0.75 5.91 18.71
C PHE A 74 0.84 7.26 18.00
N VAL A 75 1.60 8.18 18.59
CA VAL A 75 1.87 9.51 18.04
C VAL A 75 3.23 9.48 17.33
N PRO A 76 3.29 9.46 15.99
CA PRO A 76 4.56 9.35 15.26
C PRO A 76 5.41 10.63 15.34
N PHE A 77 4.76 11.79 15.41
CA PHE A 77 5.41 13.09 15.42
C PHE A 77 4.81 13.97 16.53
N PRO A 78 5.37 13.95 17.75
CA PRO A 78 4.86 14.74 18.87
C PRO A 78 4.70 16.22 18.53
N GLY A 79 3.54 16.79 18.84
CA GLY A 79 3.20 18.20 18.58
C GLY A 79 2.83 18.54 17.13
N HIS A 80 2.96 17.61 16.17
CA HIS A 80 2.54 17.86 14.78
C HIS A 80 1.01 17.77 14.65
N THR A 81 0.39 18.79 14.08
CA THR A 81 -1.07 18.89 13.91
C THR A 81 -1.52 19.01 12.45
N GLY A 82 -0.58 18.86 11.53
CA GLY A 82 -0.83 18.94 10.09
C GLY A 82 -1.39 17.67 9.45
N GLY A 83 -1.76 16.68 10.27
CA GLY A 83 -2.13 15.34 9.83
C GLY A 83 -0.92 14.46 9.47
N VAL A 84 -1.16 13.17 9.28
CA VAL A 84 -0.15 12.17 8.91
C VAL A 84 -0.66 11.27 7.79
N ASN A 85 0.22 10.91 6.86
CA ASN A 85 -0.06 9.93 5.80
C ASN A 85 0.62 8.62 6.15
N VAL A 86 -0.06 7.49 5.91
CA VAL A 86 0.43 6.14 6.25
C VAL A 86 0.63 5.31 5.00
N ALA A 87 1.64 4.44 5.03
CA ALA A 87 1.86 3.37 4.07
C ALA A 87 2.35 2.13 4.84
N VAL A 88 2.19 0.96 4.26
CA VAL A 88 2.75 -0.28 4.81
C VAL A 88 3.57 -0.98 3.73
N GLY A 89 4.59 -1.73 4.14
CA GLY A 89 5.44 -2.48 3.23
C GLY A 89 6.70 -2.96 3.92
N GLU A 90 7.36 -3.95 3.35
CA GLU A 90 8.63 -4.45 3.85
C GLU A 90 9.77 -3.56 3.37
N VAL A 91 10.18 -2.60 4.21
CA VAL A 91 11.14 -1.54 3.84
C VAL A 91 12.37 -1.51 4.74
N THR A 92 12.44 -2.35 5.77
CA THR A 92 13.56 -2.39 6.72
C THR A 92 14.63 -3.41 6.32
N GLY A 93 14.41 -4.22 5.29
CA GLY A 93 15.35 -5.26 4.86
C GLY A 93 15.57 -6.33 5.93
N ASN A 94 14.66 -6.46 6.89
CA ASN A 94 14.52 -7.66 7.71
C ASN A 94 14.16 -8.90 6.85
N ALA A 95 13.79 -8.64 5.59
CA ALA A 95 13.73 -9.42 4.34
C ALA A 95 14.85 -10.44 4.02
N THR A 96 15.51 -11.01 5.03
CA THR A 96 15.69 -12.47 4.98
C THR A 96 14.36 -13.23 5.15
N SER A 97 13.23 -12.51 5.14
CA SER A 97 11.83 -12.92 5.15
C SER A 97 11.44 -13.97 4.11
N ARG A 98 12.33 -14.40 3.22
CA ARG A 98 12.19 -15.65 2.48
C ARG A 98 13.56 -16.30 2.33
N VAL A 99 13.75 -17.45 2.94
CA VAL A 99 14.95 -18.27 2.77
C VAL A 99 14.59 -19.59 2.12
N GLU A 100 15.41 -19.99 1.15
CA GLU A 100 15.31 -21.30 0.55
C GLU A 100 15.76 -22.37 1.53
N LEU A 101 14.97 -23.43 1.63
CA LEU A 101 15.28 -24.62 2.41
C LEU A 101 16.24 -25.52 1.61
N LEU A 102 17.15 -26.19 2.32
CA LEU A 102 18.12 -27.08 1.66
C LEU A 102 17.45 -28.16 0.81
N ASN A 103 18.10 -28.53 -0.28
CA ASN A 103 17.77 -29.69 -1.09
C ASN A 103 19.01 -30.59 -1.26
N PRO A 104 19.00 -31.85 -0.76
CA PRO A 104 17.99 -32.49 0.08
C PRO A 104 18.13 -32.15 1.58
N GLY A 105 17.07 -32.38 2.37
CA GLY A 105 17.14 -32.31 3.84
C GLY A 105 16.88 -30.94 4.48
N GLY A 106 16.11 -30.08 3.80
CA GLY A 106 15.69 -28.77 4.28
C GLY A 106 14.71 -28.81 5.45
N ALA A 107 13.97 -29.91 5.63
CA ALA A 107 13.11 -30.14 6.79
C ALA A 107 13.29 -31.56 7.34
N THR A 108 13.41 -31.67 8.66
CA THR A 108 13.48 -32.95 9.38
C THR A 108 12.48 -32.96 10.52
N TYR A 109 11.55 -33.91 10.49
CA TYR A 109 10.58 -34.14 11.56
C TYR A 109 11.08 -35.24 12.52
N ALA A 110 11.02 -34.96 13.82
CA ALA A 110 11.31 -35.91 14.89
C ALA A 110 10.03 -36.43 15.55
N ALA A 111 10.07 -37.66 16.07
CA ALA A 111 8.91 -38.34 16.68
C ALA A 111 8.31 -37.63 17.91
N ASN A 112 9.00 -36.63 18.47
CA ASN A 112 8.51 -35.77 19.56
C ASN A 112 7.73 -34.53 19.07
N GLY A 113 7.43 -34.43 17.77
CA GLY A 113 6.70 -33.30 17.18
C GLY A 113 7.58 -32.08 16.87
N LEU A 114 8.90 -32.16 17.08
CA LEU A 114 9.84 -31.10 16.74
C LEU A 114 10.21 -31.21 15.25
N THR A 115 10.12 -30.09 14.53
CA THR A 115 10.61 -30.00 13.16
C THR A 115 11.80 -29.05 13.12
N THR A 116 12.93 -29.53 12.59
CA THR A 116 14.11 -28.71 12.32
C THR A 116 14.15 -28.33 10.85
N LEU A 117 14.28 -27.03 10.57
CA LEU A 117 14.50 -26.51 9.24
C LEU A 117 15.95 -26.09 9.06
N LYS A 118 16.48 -26.28 7.85
CA LYS A 118 17.80 -25.85 7.42
C LYS A 118 17.69 -25.06 6.13
N THR A 119 18.39 -23.93 6.10
CA THR A 119 18.32 -22.97 5.00
C THR A 119 19.61 -22.98 4.20
N TYR A 120 19.54 -22.61 2.92
CA TYR A 120 20.71 -22.52 2.05
C TYR A 120 21.59 -21.31 2.42
N PHE A 121 20.96 -20.17 2.67
CA PHE A 121 21.61 -18.94 3.09
C PHE A 121 21.36 -18.64 4.58
N PRO A 122 22.26 -17.88 5.23
CA PRO A 122 22.01 -17.35 6.57
C PRO A 122 20.70 -16.55 6.65
N HIS A 123 19.92 -16.76 7.71
CA HIS A 123 18.67 -16.06 8.03
C HIS A 123 18.82 -15.17 9.27
N GLY A 124 17.97 -14.14 9.37
CA GLY A 124 17.83 -13.28 10.54
C GLY A 124 16.73 -13.70 11.53
N PHE A 125 16.10 -14.87 11.32
CA PHE A 125 14.95 -15.27 12.14
C PHE A 125 15.26 -15.41 13.64
N SER A 126 14.25 -15.12 14.46
CA SER A 126 14.34 -15.10 15.94
C SER A 126 13.31 -16.04 16.59
N VAL A 127 13.62 -16.51 17.81
CA VAL A 127 12.66 -17.29 18.62
C VAL A 127 11.41 -16.45 18.91
N GLY A 128 10.23 -17.05 18.78
CA GLY A 128 8.93 -16.40 18.94
C GLY A 128 8.39 -15.76 17.66
N GLN A 129 9.17 -15.71 16.58
CA GLN A 129 8.72 -15.22 15.28
C GLN A 129 7.86 -16.28 14.58
N THR A 130 6.74 -15.88 14.01
CA THR A 130 5.94 -16.77 13.16
C THR A 130 6.54 -16.81 11.75
N VAL A 131 6.83 -18.00 11.27
CA VAL A 131 7.30 -18.29 9.91
C VAL A 131 6.27 -19.10 9.15
N ARG A 132 6.02 -18.72 7.90
CA ARG A 132 5.28 -19.51 6.92
C ARG A 132 6.23 -20.44 6.19
N ILE A 133 5.93 -21.73 6.22
CA ILE A 133 6.68 -22.78 5.54
C ILE A 133 5.91 -23.23 4.29
N ASN A 134 6.61 -23.29 3.15
CA ASN A 134 6.07 -23.77 1.89
C ASN A 134 7.06 -24.69 1.16
N ILE A 135 6.85 -25.98 1.29
CA ILE A 135 7.56 -27.07 0.64
C ILE A 135 6.64 -27.69 -0.42
N PRO A 136 7.04 -27.73 -1.71
CA PRO A 136 6.25 -28.33 -2.78
C PRO A 136 6.13 -29.86 -2.66
N GLY A 137 5.01 -30.43 -3.12
CA GLY A 137 4.81 -31.88 -3.27
C GLY A 137 4.08 -32.56 -2.10
N ALA A 138 3.79 -33.86 -2.27
CA ALA A 138 2.95 -34.63 -1.33
C ALA A 138 3.55 -34.75 0.08
N ALA A 139 4.88 -34.82 0.21
CA ALA A 139 5.56 -34.75 1.50
C ALA A 139 5.54 -33.32 2.09
N GLY A 140 5.61 -32.30 1.24
CA GLY A 140 5.62 -30.89 1.63
C GLY A 140 4.30 -30.41 2.22
N ALA A 141 3.16 -30.95 1.78
CA ALA A 141 1.84 -30.67 2.33
C ALA A 141 1.74 -30.85 3.86
N PHE A 142 2.61 -31.65 4.48
CA PHE A 142 2.66 -31.88 5.93
C PHE A 142 3.52 -30.88 6.71
N TYR A 143 4.48 -30.23 6.05
CA TYR A 143 5.36 -29.24 6.65
C TYR A 143 4.84 -27.81 6.47
N ASN A 144 3.85 -27.63 5.59
CA ASN A 144 3.37 -26.31 5.18
C ASN A 144 2.42 -25.70 6.21
N GLY A 145 2.51 -24.37 6.34
CA GLY A 145 1.69 -23.60 7.26
C GLY A 145 2.51 -22.59 8.05
N ASP A 146 1.84 -21.94 9.00
CA ASP A 146 2.43 -20.93 9.85
C ASP A 146 2.82 -21.52 11.19
N PHE A 147 4.07 -21.33 11.58
CA PHE A 147 4.61 -21.90 12.80
C PHE A 147 5.45 -20.88 13.54
N THR A 148 5.31 -20.85 14.86
CA THR A 148 6.18 -20.05 15.71
C THR A 148 7.52 -20.75 15.90
N ILE A 149 8.61 -20.04 15.63
CA ILE A 149 9.97 -20.53 15.89
C ILE A 149 10.13 -20.74 17.39
N THR A 150 10.46 -21.96 17.78
CA THR A 150 10.68 -22.36 19.17
C THR A 150 12.15 -22.30 19.55
N LYS A 151 13.05 -22.39 18.55
CA LYS A 151 14.50 -22.31 18.74
C LYS A 151 15.21 -21.89 17.47
N VAL A 152 16.25 -21.05 17.59
CA VAL A 152 17.22 -20.78 16.52
C VAL A 152 18.51 -21.51 16.87
N ASN A 153 18.86 -22.53 16.09
CA ASN A 153 20.05 -23.36 16.35
C ASN A 153 21.33 -22.70 15.85
N SER A 154 21.24 -21.99 14.73
CA SER A 154 22.34 -21.29 14.07
C SER A 154 21.76 -20.26 13.11
N THR A 155 22.61 -19.50 12.43
CA THR A 155 22.17 -18.59 11.35
C THR A 155 21.59 -19.33 10.14
N THR A 156 21.68 -20.66 10.04
CA THR A 156 21.12 -21.43 8.91
C THR A 156 20.18 -22.56 9.35
N SER A 157 19.71 -22.53 10.60
CA SER A 157 18.81 -23.56 11.12
C SER A 157 18.00 -23.09 12.32
N PHE A 158 16.72 -23.46 12.31
CA PHE A 158 15.77 -23.16 13.38
C PHE A 158 14.74 -24.31 13.53
N GLU A 159 13.95 -24.26 14.59
CA GLU A 159 12.97 -25.28 14.94
C GLU A 159 11.61 -24.68 15.22
N TYR A 160 10.57 -25.49 14.99
CA TYR A 160 9.21 -25.23 15.44
C TYR A 160 8.56 -26.53 15.93
N PHE A 161 7.52 -26.40 16.76
CA PHE A 161 6.70 -27.54 17.18
C PHE A 161 5.47 -27.68 16.29
N ASN A 162 5.22 -28.89 15.80
CA ASN A 162 4.03 -29.23 15.05
C ASN A 162 3.47 -30.57 15.53
N PHE A 163 2.36 -30.52 16.29
CA PHE A 163 1.71 -31.68 16.89
C PHE A 163 0.57 -32.23 16.02
N ILE A 164 0.71 -32.22 14.69
CA ILE A 164 -0.38 -32.68 13.82
C ILE A 164 -0.50 -34.22 13.80
N ARG A 165 0.47 -35.03 14.28
CA ARG A 165 0.27 -36.49 14.46
C ARG A 165 1.07 -37.15 15.60
N PRO A 166 0.51 -38.16 16.29
CA PRO A 166 1.28 -39.13 17.05
C PRO A 166 1.93 -40.17 16.11
N ALA A 167 3.22 -40.45 16.36
CA ALA A 167 3.95 -41.63 15.90
C ALA A 167 4.04 -41.89 14.38
N MET A 168 4.78 -41.05 13.65
CA MET A 168 5.46 -41.49 12.40
C MET A 168 6.97 -41.58 12.60
N ALA A 169 7.61 -42.45 11.83
CA ALA A 169 9.07 -42.52 11.72
C ALA A 169 9.64 -41.17 11.24
N PRO A 170 10.90 -40.83 11.58
CA PRO A 170 11.54 -39.60 11.14
C PRO A 170 11.40 -39.42 9.62
N ALA A 171 10.97 -38.23 9.19
CA ALA A 171 10.75 -37.91 7.79
C ALA A 171 11.60 -36.69 7.40
N THR A 172 12.05 -36.67 6.14
CA THR A 172 12.77 -35.53 5.58
C THR A 172 12.04 -34.99 4.36
N ALA A 173 12.03 -33.67 4.21
CA ALA A 173 11.60 -33.01 2.99
C ALA A 173 12.71 -32.07 2.48
N ALA A 174 12.64 -31.75 1.20
CA ALA A 174 13.68 -31.05 0.47
C ALA A 174 13.10 -29.87 -0.32
N GLY A 175 13.86 -28.79 -0.41
CA GLY A 175 13.44 -27.57 -1.09
C GLY A 175 12.26 -26.86 -0.41
N GLY A 176 11.77 -25.80 -1.03
CA GLY A 176 10.75 -24.93 -0.47
C GLY A 176 11.33 -23.71 0.23
N THR A 177 10.47 -22.95 0.90
CA THR A 177 10.85 -21.69 1.55
C THR A 177 10.29 -21.54 2.95
N ALA A 178 11.05 -20.87 3.81
CA ALA A 178 10.59 -20.34 5.08
C ALA A 178 10.54 -18.83 5.00
N SER A 179 9.45 -18.23 5.48
CA SER A 179 9.21 -16.81 5.26
C SER A 179 8.49 -16.10 6.40
N VAL A 180 8.75 -14.82 6.59
CA VAL A 180 8.11 -13.97 7.62
C VAL A 180 7.50 -12.77 6.91
N TYR A 181 6.17 -12.74 6.81
CA TYR A 181 5.48 -11.69 6.06
C TYR A 181 5.05 -10.51 6.94
N GLN A 182 5.99 -9.97 7.73
CA GLN A 182 5.71 -8.81 8.56
C GLN A 182 6.02 -7.51 7.81
N LYS A 183 4.99 -6.75 7.45
CA LYS A 183 5.10 -5.43 6.84
C LYS A 183 5.46 -4.38 7.91
N ASP A 184 6.28 -3.41 7.54
CA ASP A 184 6.57 -2.24 8.35
C ASP A 184 5.45 -1.19 8.22
N ILE A 185 5.34 -0.31 9.21
CA ILE A 185 4.47 0.87 9.16
C ILE A 185 5.31 2.09 8.86
N ILE A 186 5.03 2.75 7.74
CA ILE A 186 5.72 3.96 7.31
C ILE A 186 4.75 5.14 7.44
N VAL A 187 5.20 6.18 8.14
CA VAL A 187 4.38 7.35 8.43
C VAL A 187 5.08 8.61 7.99
N SER A 188 4.36 9.53 7.38
CA SER A 188 4.89 10.83 6.99
C SER A 188 4.05 11.99 7.49
N THR A 189 4.67 13.15 7.68
CA THR A 189 3.97 14.37 8.10
C THR A 189 3.21 14.99 6.94
N GLY A 190 1.95 15.37 7.17
CA GLY A 190 1.24 16.37 6.37
C GLY A 190 1.83 17.79 6.50
N THR A 191 1.15 18.79 5.95
CA THR A 191 1.62 20.18 5.88
C THR A 191 1.79 20.85 7.25
N GLY A 192 2.63 21.89 7.36
CA GLY A 192 2.65 22.79 8.53
C GLY A 192 3.83 22.60 9.50
N SER A 193 4.57 21.50 9.39
CA SER A 193 5.89 21.33 10.01
C SER A 193 6.89 20.76 9.01
N THR A 194 8.16 20.60 9.39
CA THR A 194 9.17 19.99 8.51
C THR A 194 8.72 18.60 8.07
N GLY A 195 8.72 18.41 6.75
CA GLY A 195 8.40 17.16 6.09
C GLY A 195 9.32 16.04 6.57
N ARG A 196 8.78 15.11 7.36
CA ARG A 196 9.50 13.93 7.87
C ARG A 196 8.79 12.63 7.51
N VAL A 197 9.59 11.58 7.40
CA VAL A 197 9.17 10.17 7.35
C VAL A 197 9.67 9.48 8.61
N ALA A 198 8.88 8.58 9.15
CA ALA A 198 9.20 7.70 10.26
C ALA A 198 8.85 6.26 9.86
N VAL A 199 9.77 5.33 10.10
CA VAL A 199 9.60 3.90 9.81
C VAL A 199 9.50 3.15 11.13
N TYR A 200 8.46 2.34 11.27
CA TYR A 200 8.21 1.51 12.44
C TYR A 200 8.17 0.04 12.05
N GLU A 201 8.76 -0.80 12.90
CA GLU A 201 8.82 -2.26 12.75
C GLU A 201 8.38 -2.88 14.09
N TYR A 202 7.68 -4.00 14.03
CA TYR A 202 7.44 -4.81 15.23
C TYR A 202 8.65 -5.70 15.52
N ILE A 203 9.24 -5.55 16.71
CA ILE A 203 10.33 -6.40 17.18
C ILE A 203 9.85 -7.07 18.47
N GLY A 204 9.70 -8.40 18.45
CA GLY A 204 9.23 -9.17 19.61
C GLY A 204 7.87 -8.70 20.12
N ASN A 205 6.90 -8.54 19.21
CA ASN A 205 5.54 -8.02 19.46
C ASN A 205 5.48 -6.56 19.95
N GLN A 206 6.58 -5.82 19.92
CA GLN A 206 6.60 -4.40 20.26
C GLN A 206 6.86 -3.54 19.02
N LEU A 207 5.97 -2.60 18.74
CA LEU A 207 6.20 -1.61 17.68
C LEU A 207 7.32 -0.65 18.09
N ARG A 208 8.37 -0.55 17.28
CA ARG A 208 9.55 0.30 17.54
C ARG A 208 9.83 1.21 16.35
N LEU A 209 10.20 2.46 16.66
CA LEU A 209 10.73 3.39 15.67
C LEU A 209 12.12 2.92 15.22
N LYS A 210 12.30 2.71 13.92
CA LYS A 210 13.55 2.25 13.30
C LYS A 210 14.38 3.37 12.71
N SER A 211 13.71 4.29 12.02
CA SER A 211 14.38 5.41 11.37
C SER A 211 13.45 6.61 11.23
N THR A 212 14.05 7.79 11.12
CA THR A 212 13.37 9.01 10.69
C THR A 212 14.29 9.86 9.82
N PHE A 213 13.72 10.47 8.78
CA PHE A 213 14.47 11.31 7.85
C PHE A 213 13.58 12.37 7.18
N ALA A 214 14.19 13.40 6.61
CA ALA A 214 13.51 14.52 5.94
C ALA A 214 13.80 14.52 4.43
N PRO A 215 12.99 13.86 3.59
CA PRO A 215 13.35 13.56 2.20
C PRO A 215 13.49 14.79 1.29
N PHE A 216 12.87 15.92 1.66
CA PHE A 216 12.92 17.18 0.92
C PHE A 216 13.69 18.27 1.66
N GLY A 217 14.49 17.88 2.66
CA GLY A 217 15.30 18.77 3.47
C GLY A 217 14.54 19.42 4.63
N PRO A 218 15.25 20.04 5.58
CA PRO A 218 14.69 20.51 6.84
C PRO A 218 13.70 21.68 6.70
N ASN A 219 13.76 22.41 5.59
CA ASN A 219 12.96 23.62 5.35
C ASN A 219 11.65 23.36 4.60
N TYR A 220 11.48 22.16 4.03
CA TYR A 220 10.26 21.84 3.30
C TYR A 220 9.12 21.54 4.27
N LYS A 221 8.06 22.36 4.25
CA LYS A 221 6.88 22.24 5.13
C LYS A 221 5.58 21.91 4.39
N GLY A 222 5.71 21.55 3.11
CA GLY A 222 4.58 21.34 2.20
C GLY A 222 3.90 19.97 2.35
N GLY A 223 4.29 19.16 3.33
CA GLY A 223 3.75 17.81 3.54
C GLY A 223 4.30 16.76 2.58
N ILE A 224 4.32 15.50 3.00
CA ILE A 224 4.84 14.38 2.22
C ILE A 224 3.71 13.40 1.93
N GLN A 225 3.55 13.05 0.66
CA GLN A 225 2.76 11.90 0.24
C GLN A 225 3.67 10.69 0.16
N ILE A 226 3.17 9.51 0.51
CA ILE A 226 3.99 8.32 0.72
C ILE A 226 3.28 7.07 0.22
N THR A 227 4.04 6.15 -0.35
CA THR A 227 3.62 4.79 -0.69
C THR A 227 4.86 3.87 -0.64
N THR A 228 4.67 2.57 -0.83
CA THR A 228 5.77 1.59 -0.94
C THR A 228 5.56 0.69 -2.14
N GLY A 229 6.64 0.12 -2.66
CA GLY A 229 6.61 -0.86 -3.74
C GLY A 229 8.03 -1.32 -4.05
N ASP A 230 8.19 -2.56 -4.48
CA ASP A 230 9.46 -3.04 -5.04
C ASP A 230 9.61 -2.45 -6.43
N VAL A 231 10.20 -1.27 -6.53
CA VAL A 231 10.36 -0.56 -7.80
C VAL A 231 11.73 -0.77 -8.40
N THR A 232 12.65 -1.46 -7.70
CA THR A 232 13.97 -1.81 -8.20
C THR A 232 14.08 -3.24 -8.71
N GLY A 233 13.10 -4.09 -8.39
CA GLY A 233 13.05 -5.51 -8.78
C GLY A 233 13.98 -6.38 -7.94
N ASP A 234 14.26 -5.97 -6.70
CA ASP A 234 15.16 -6.71 -5.79
C ASP A 234 14.40 -7.47 -4.69
N PHE A 235 13.08 -7.59 -4.84
CA PHE A 235 12.13 -8.21 -3.90
C PHE A 235 12.01 -7.49 -2.55
N HIS A 236 12.64 -6.33 -2.38
CA HIS A 236 12.46 -5.47 -1.22
C HIS A 236 11.61 -4.27 -1.63
N LYS A 237 10.72 -3.79 -0.76
CA LYS A 237 9.94 -2.59 -1.08
C LYS A 237 10.79 -1.34 -0.79
N GLU A 238 10.79 -0.42 -1.74
CA GLU A 238 11.28 0.94 -1.52
C GLU A 238 10.22 1.82 -0.85
N ILE A 239 10.69 2.85 -0.16
CA ILE A 239 9.86 3.97 0.28
C ILE A 239 9.80 5.02 -0.83
N ILE A 240 8.61 5.29 -1.35
CA ILE A 240 8.39 6.28 -2.40
C ILE A 240 7.70 7.49 -1.80
N VAL A 241 8.32 8.67 -1.94
CA VAL A 241 7.83 9.92 -1.35
C VAL A 241 7.65 11.01 -2.39
N GLY A 242 6.58 11.77 -2.25
CA GLY A 242 6.21 12.87 -3.13
C GLY A 242 5.91 14.13 -2.34
N ARG A 243 6.16 15.30 -2.95
CA ARG A 243 5.70 16.56 -2.37
C ARG A 243 4.17 16.64 -2.40
N GLN A 244 3.54 16.78 -1.22
CA GLN A 244 2.09 16.99 -1.15
C GLN A 244 1.66 18.37 -1.68
N THR A 245 2.54 19.38 -1.62
CA THR A 245 2.34 20.72 -2.21
C THR A 245 3.68 21.34 -2.65
N GLY A 246 3.67 22.36 -3.48
CA GLY A 246 4.88 23.13 -3.83
C GLY A 246 5.81 22.44 -4.85
N GLY A 247 5.28 21.55 -5.67
CA GLY A 247 6.02 20.91 -6.76
C GLY A 247 5.51 19.50 -7.10
N SER A 248 6.23 18.80 -7.98
CA SER A 248 6.00 17.38 -8.29
C SER A 248 7.24 16.51 -8.08
N ASN A 249 8.10 16.90 -7.13
CA ASN A 249 9.27 16.12 -6.79
C ASN A 249 8.85 14.78 -6.17
N VAL A 250 9.33 13.71 -6.77
CA VAL A 250 9.23 12.34 -6.27
C VAL A 250 10.63 11.82 -6.01
N LYS A 251 10.80 11.09 -4.91
CA LYS A 251 12.04 10.40 -4.56
C LYS A 251 11.74 8.97 -4.13
N VAL A 252 12.67 8.08 -4.44
CA VAL A 252 12.62 6.66 -4.06
C VAL A 252 13.78 6.41 -3.11
N TYR A 253 13.50 5.77 -1.98
CA TYR A 253 14.50 5.43 -0.97
C TYR A 253 14.55 3.92 -0.76
N GLY A 254 15.75 3.35 -0.85
CA GLY A 254 16.03 1.98 -0.45
C GLY A 254 16.65 1.95 0.94
N VAL A 255 16.50 0.82 1.63
CA VAL A 255 17.22 0.56 2.87
C VAL A 255 18.72 0.40 2.58
N VAL A 256 19.56 0.95 3.44
CA VAL A 256 21.01 0.72 3.36
C VAL A 256 21.28 -0.70 3.87
N PRO A 257 21.89 -1.59 3.06
CA PRO A 257 22.18 -2.97 3.47
C PRO A 257 22.96 -3.03 4.79
N GLY A 258 22.63 -4.01 5.63
CA GLY A 258 23.29 -4.21 6.93
C GLY A 258 22.90 -3.23 8.03
N THR A 259 22.02 -2.25 7.76
CA THR A 259 21.53 -1.32 8.81
C THR A 259 20.30 -1.82 9.55
N GLY A 260 19.72 -2.96 9.15
CA GLY A 260 18.50 -3.51 9.74
C GLY A 260 17.36 -2.49 9.79
N GLY A 261 17.19 -1.69 8.72
CA GLY A 261 16.14 -0.68 8.60
C GLY A 261 16.41 0.66 9.30
N SER A 262 17.60 0.87 9.86
CA SER A 262 17.94 2.15 10.50
C SER A 262 18.47 3.22 9.53
N GLY A 263 18.96 2.83 8.35
CA GLY A 263 19.48 3.75 7.34
C GLY A 263 18.75 3.65 6.00
N TYR A 264 18.48 4.79 5.38
CA TYR A 264 17.85 4.90 4.05
C TYR A 264 18.67 5.81 3.13
N VAL A 265 18.76 5.44 1.86
CA VAL A 265 19.46 6.23 0.83
C VAL A 265 18.52 6.51 -0.34
N ALA A 266 18.59 7.73 -0.88
CA ALA A 266 17.82 8.10 -2.07
C ALA A 266 18.39 7.38 -3.29
N LEU A 267 17.61 6.48 -3.88
CA LEU A 267 17.97 5.72 -5.08
C LEU A 267 17.59 6.48 -6.35
N ARG A 268 16.47 7.20 -6.32
CA ARG A 268 15.93 7.94 -7.47
C ARG A 268 15.38 9.29 -7.03
N ALA A 269 15.41 10.25 -7.94
CA ALA A 269 14.75 11.55 -7.79
C ALA A 269 14.33 12.09 -9.15
N PHE A 270 13.09 12.54 -9.27
CA PHE A 270 12.57 13.09 -10.54
C PHE A 270 11.41 14.08 -10.30
N LEU A 271 11.05 14.81 -11.35
CA LEU A 271 9.82 15.62 -11.40
C LEU A 271 8.77 14.85 -12.19
N ALA A 272 7.61 14.57 -11.59
CA ALA A 272 6.55 13.83 -12.27
C ALA A 272 5.80 14.68 -13.31
N PHE A 273 5.76 16.00 -13.10
CA PHE A 273 5.11 16.94 -13.99
C PHE A 273 6.06 18.10 -14.33
N ALA A 274 5.62 18.99 -15.23
CA ALA A 274 6.41 20.14 -15.66
C ALA A 274 6.94 20.94 -14.44
N PRO A 275 8.16 21.50 -14.50
CA PRO A 275 8.75 22.23 -13.36
C PRO A 275 7.88 23.35 -12.79
N ALA A 276 7.04 23.98 -13.62
CA ALA A 276 6.10 25.02 -13.19
C ALA A 276 4.87 24.50 -12.42
N TYR A 277 4.62 23.19 -12.41
CA TYR A 277 3.51 22.60 -11.67
C TYR A 277 3.82 22.54 -10.17
N THR A 278 3.01 23.24 -9.39
CA THR A 278 3.17 23.40 -7.93
C THR A 278 2.13 22.65 -7.11
N GLY A 279 1.19 21.95 -7.76
CA GLY A 279 -0.01 21.40 -7.14
C GLY A 279 0.18 20.15 -6.27
N GLY A 280 1.41 19.62 -6.14
CA GLY A 280 1.68 18.40 -5.38
C GLY A 280 1.30 17.12 -6.12
N VAL A 281 1.66 15.97 -5.56
CA VAL A 281 1.41 14.66 -6.15
C VAL A 281 0.64 13.73 -5.22
N THR A 282 -0.08 12.78 -5.79
CA THR A 282 -0.58 11.57 -5.11
C THR A 282 0.15 10.36 -5.68
N LEU A 283 0.32 9.29 -4.89
CA LEU A 283 1.24 8.20 -5.23
C LEU A 283 0.59 6.83 -5.02
N ALA A 284 0.87 5.93 -5.95
CA ALA A 284 0.68 4.49 -5.80
C ALA A 284 1.84 3.76 -6.50
N ALA A 285 2.01 2.49 -6.19
CA ALA A 285 2.98 1.64 -6.88
C ALA A 285 2.36 0.28 -7.14
N THR A 286 2.52 -0.23 -8.36
CA THR A 286 2.09 -1.57 -8.75
C THR A 286 2.81 -1.99 -10.02
N ASN A 287 2.94 -3.30 -10.25
CA ASN A 287 3.37 -3.81 -11.54
C ASN A 287 2.24 -3.60 -12.56
N ILE A 288 2.42 -2.70 -13.52
CA ILE A 288 1.40 -2.40 -14.53
C ILE A 288 1.51 -3.32 -15.77
N ASP A 289 2.53 -4.18 -15.85
CA ASP A 289 2.74 -5.05 -16.99
C ASP A 289 2.00 -6.39 -16.85
N ALA A 290 1.39 -6.81 -17.97
CA ALA A 290 0.70 -8.09 -18.05
C ALA A 290 1.62 -9.27 -18.40
N THR A 291 2.89 -9.00 -18.73
CA THR A 291 3.84 -10.00 -19.19
C THR A 291 4.41 -10.80 -18.02
N THR A 292 4.55 -12.11 -18.20
CA THR A 292 5.31 -12.97 -17.30
C THR A 292 6.79 -12.87 -17.61
N ASN A 293 7.63 -12.82 -16.58
CA ASN A 293 9.05 -13.13 -16.72
C ASN A 293 9.23 -14.47 -17.42
N ASP A 294 10.21 -14.52 -18.30
CA ASP A 294 10.79 -15.76 -18.77
C ASP A 294 11.89 -16.18 -17.79
N PRO A 295 11.67 -17.17 -16.90
CA PRO A 295 12.70 -17.69 -16.01
C PRO A 295 13.82 -18.45 -16.76
N LEU A 296 13.73 -18.62 -18.09
CA LEU A 296 14.70 -19.33 -18.92
C LEU A 296 15.46 -18.40 -19.87
N GLY A 297 16.03 -17.31 -19.32
CA GLY A 297 17.26 -16.70 -19.82
C GLY A 297 17.18 -15.98 -21.17
N GLY A 298 16.94 -14.67 -21.11
CA GLY A 298 17.12 -13.79 -22.28
C GLY A 298 16.88 -12.31 -22.00
N ASP A 299 16.07 -11.97 -20.99
CA ASP A 299 15.83 -10.59 -20.59
C ASP A 299 16.63 -10.24 -19.31
N PRO A 300 17.53 -9.23 -19.33
CA PRO A 300 18.16 -8.73 -18.10
C PRO A 300 17.20 -7.95 -17.19
N TYR A 301 15.98 -7.65 -17.65
CA TYR A 301 14.93 -6.98 -16.89
C TYR A 301 13.87 -8.00 -16.46
N ASP A 302 13.91 -8.35 -15.17
CA ASP A 302 12.80 -9.03 -14.52
C ASP A 302 11.61 -8.05 -14.52
N TYR A 303 10.49 -8.38 -15.18
CA TYR A 303 9.20 -7.64 -15.20
C TYR A 303 8.43 -7.73 -13.89
N ASN A 304 9.03 -8.26 -12.82
CA ASN A 304 8.40 -8.36 -11.52
C ASN A 304 8.81 -7.23 -10.57
N TYR A 305 8.70 -6.01 -11.07
CA TYR A 305 8.83 -4.79 -10.26
C TYR A 305 7.57 -3.96 -10.42
N ALA A 306 7.39 -3.01 -9.51
CA ALA A 306 6.33 -2.04 -9.54
C ALA A 306 6.78 -0.77 -10.29
N GLU A 307 5.91 -0.28 -11.16
CA GLU A 307 5.95 1.11 -11.60
C GLU A 307 5.41 2.04 -10.52
N ILE A 308 5.81 3.31 -10.64
CA ILE A 308 5.28 4.40 -9.81
C ILE A 308 4.17 5.11 -10.56
N VAL A 309 2.96 5.08 -10.01
CA VAL A 309 1.81 5.84 -10.51
C VAL A 309 1.73 7.16 -9.74
N VAL A 310 1.76 8.27 -10.46
CA VAL A 310 1.77 9.63 -9.89
C VAL A 310 0.60 10.44 -10.40
N GLY A 311 -0.32 10.82 -9.51
CA GLY A 311 -1.46 11.70 -9.81
C GLY A 311 -1.16 13.17 -9.52
N ARG A 312 -1.79 14.09 -10.27
CA ARG A 312 -1.82 15.51 -9.90
C ARG A 312 -2.75 15.73 -8.71
N ALA A 313 -2.18 16.05 -7.55
CA ALA A 313 -2.97 16.32 -6.35
C ALA A 313 -3.86 17.58 -6.46
N GLN A 314 -3.55 18.49 -7.39
CA GLN A 314 -4.38 19.67 -7.69
C GLN A 314 -4.36 19.96 -9.19
N GLY A 315 -5.42 20.55 -9.73
CA GLY A 315 -5.50 20.94 -11.13
C GLY A 315 -6.09 19.84 -12.01
N ALA A 316 -5.64 19.77 -13.27
CA ALA A 316 -6.20 18.83 -14.22
C ALA A 316 -6.07 17.37 -13.73
N PRO A 317 -7.09 16.51 -13.94
CA PRO A 317 -7.14 15.14 -13.42
C PRO A 317 -6.22 14.21 -14.23
N GLN A 318 -4.93 14.52 -14.23
CA GLN A 318 -3.89 13.82 -14.96
C GLN A 318 -3.08 12.94 -14.02
N LEU A 319 -2.81 11.72 -14.45
CA LEU A 319 -1.82 10.82 -13.85
C LEU A 319 -0.70 10.50 -14.85
N ALA A 320 0.44 10.06 -14.33
CA ALA A 320 1.60 9.63 -15.08
C ALA A 320 2.18 8.36 -14.44
N ILE A 321 2.71 7.45 -15.27
CA ILE A 321 3.33 6.20 -14.84
C ILE A 321 4.83 6.28 -15.13
N PHE A 322 5.64 5.87 -14.17
CA PHE A 322 7.09 5.91 -14.24
C PHE A 322 7.70 4.54 -13.98
N ASP A 323 8.62 4.16 -14.84
CA ASP A 323 9.57 3.09 -14.59
C ASP A 323 10.74 3.66 -13.79
N ALA A 324 10.96 3.10 -12.59
CA ALA A 324 12.03 3.49 -11.69
C ALA A 324 13.04 2.36 -11.42
N GLN A 325 12.94 1.23 -12.13
CA GLN A 325 13.80 0.06 -11.95
C GLN A 325 15.26 0.44 -11.99
N GLN A 326 15.62 1.27 -12.98
CA GLN A 326 16.96 1.79 -13.15
C GLN A 326 17.00 3.31 -13.17
N ALA A 327 18.20 3.87 -13.04
CA ALA A 327 18.44 5.27 -13.32
C ALA A 327 18.92 5.42 -14.77
N PRO A 328 18.41 6.39 -15.56
CA PRO A 328 17.41 7.39 -15.17
C PRO A 328 15.98 6.83 -15.14
N VAL A 329 15.10 7.47 -14.35
CA VAL A 329 13.67 7.15 -14.30
C VAL A 329 12.99 7.57 -15.61
N PHE A 330 12.19 6.68 -16.20
CA PHE A 330 11.49 6.95 -17.47
C PHE A 330 9.98 7.11 -17.26
N ALA A 331 9.38 8.13 -17.88
CA ALA A 331 7.92 8.25 -17.93
C ALA A 331 7.37 7.32 -19.02
N ARG A 332 6.60 6.31 -18.63
CA ARG A 332 5.98 5.35 -19.55
C ARG A 332 4.74 5.93 -20.22
N ALA A 333 3.86 6.51 -19.42
CA ALA A 333 2.57 6.96 -19.91
C ALA A 333 1.99 8.14 -19.11
N ARG A 334 0.99 8.81 -19.69
CA ARG A 334 0.21 9.87 -19.05
C ARG A 334 -1.24 9.80 -19.50
N TYR A 335 -2.17 9.85 -18.54
CA TYR A 335 -3.60 9.70 -18.81
C TYR A 335 -4.41 10.79 -18.10
N PHE A 336 -5.58 11.10 -18.65
CA PHE A 336 -6.61 11.87 -17.96
C PHE A 336 -7.73 10.92 -17.56
N ALA A 337 -7.95 10.75 -16.25
CA ALA A 337 -8.98 9.84 -15.73
C ALA A 337 -10.40 10.42 -15.84
N PHE A 338 -10.49 11.73 -15.97
CA PHE A 338 -11.73 12.48 -16.08
C PHE A 338 -11.58 13.58 -17.14
N ASN A 339 -12.66 14.32 -17.40
CA ASN A 339 -12.63 15.47 -18.30
C ASN A 339 -11.46 16.40 -17.95
N GLN A 340 -10.56 16.62 -18.92
CA GLN A 340 -9.34 17.40 -18.76
C GLN A 340 -9.55 18.85 -18.34
N ASN A 341 -10.77 19.39 -18.42
CA ASN A 341 -11.12 20.74 -17.99
C ASN A 341 -11.45 20.87 -16.49
N ILE A 342 -11.64 19.74 -15.80
CA ILE A 342 -11.80 19.72 -14.34
C ILE A 342 -10.47 20.14 -13.69
N ARG A 343 -10.51 20.80 -12.53
CA ARG A 343 -9.32 21.35 -11.86
C ARG A 343 -9.15 20.92 -10.40
N ASN A 344 -9.89 19.90 -9.96
CA ASN A 344 -9.93 19.49 -8.56
C ASN A 344 -8.70 18.68 -8.13
N GLY A 345 -7.96 18.10 -9.08
CA GLY A 345 -6.93 17.10 -8.79
C GLY A 345 -7.52 15.71 -8.51
N ILE A 346 -6.63 14.73 -8.33
CA ILE A 346 -6.97 13.32 -8.16
C ILE A 346 -6.17 12.66 -7.04
N ASN A 347 -6.75 11.61 -6.44
CA ASN A 347 -6.00 10.60 -5.70
C ASN A 347 -5.89 9.33 -6.55
N VAL A 348 -4.80 8.59 -6.39
CA VAL A 348 -4.51 7.36 -7.13
C VAL A 348 -4.22 6.23 -6.15
N ALA A 349 -4.73 5.05 -6.45
CA ALA A 349 -4.35 3.78 -5.86
C ALA A 349 -4.16 2.78 -7.00
N ALA A 350 -3.32 1.76 -6.83
CA ALA A 350 -3.09 0.78 -7.88
C ALA A 350 -2.77 -0.62 -7.32
N GLY A 351 -3.18 -1.66 -8.05
CA GLY A 351 -3.00 -3.07 -7.67
C GLY A 351 -3.79 -4.02 -8.57
N ASP A 352 -3.44 -5.30 -8.60
CA ASP A 352 -4.20 -6.34 -9.32
C ASP A 352 -5.43 -6.73 -8.51
N THR A 353 -6.58 -6.57 -9.15
CA THR A 353 -7.86 -6.41 -8.48
C THR A 353 -9.00 -7.12 -9.25
N ASP A 354 -8.70 -7.55 -10.48
CA ASP A 354 -9.52 -8.35 -11.36
C ASP A 354 -8.94 -9.77 -11.58
N GLY A 355 -7.74 -10.06 -11.07
CA GLY A 355 -7.05 -11.33 -11.22
C GLY A 355 -6.39 -11.49 -12.59
N ILE A 356 -6.24 -10.38 -13.34
CA ILE A 356 -5.51 -10.31 -14.60
C ILE A 356 -4.18 -9.60 -14.33
N ARG A 357 -3.09 -10.17 -14.86
CA ARG A 357 -1.78 -9.53 -14.76
C ARG A 357 -1.79 -8.14 -15.39
N GLY A 358 -1.10 -7.22 -14.75
CA GLY A 358 -1.08 -5.81 -15.09
C GLY A 358 -2.04 -5.03 -14.22
N GLY A 359 -1.51 -4.39 -13.17
CA GLY A 359 -2.30 -3.76 -12.13
C GLY A 359 -3.29 -2.70 -12.64
N ASP A 360 -4.44 -2.67 -12.00
CA ASP A 360 -5.47 -1.65 -12.21
C ASP A 360 -5.09 -0.36 -11.49
N ILE A 361 -5.48 0.77 -12.08
CA ILE A 361 -5.31 2.10 -11.49
C ILE A 361 -6.68 2.66 -11.14
N TYR A 362 -6.89 2.86 -9.84
CA TYR A 362 -8.08 3.48 -9.27
C TYR A 362 -7.83 4.97 -9.08
N VAL A 363 -8.66 5.80 -9.71
CA VAL A 363 -8.53 7.24 -9.68
C VAL A 363 -9.77 7.87 -9.10
N SER A 364 -9.64 8.50 -7.94
CA SER A 364 -10.73 9.27 -7.34
C SER A 364 -10.57 10.76 -7.61
N LEU A 365 -11.65 11.42 -8.04
CA LEU A 365 -11.67 12.85 -8.25
C LEU A 365 -11.87 13.56 -6.90
N LYS A 366 -11.02 14.55 -6.59
CA LYS A 366 -11.22 15.34 -5.36
C LYS A 366 -12.54 16.12 -5.43
N ASN A 367 -13.21 16.25 -4.29
CA ASN A 367 -14.60 16.70 -4.17
C ASN A 367 -15.63 15.79 -4.87
N SER A 368 -15.39 14.48 -4.91
CA SER A 368 -16.30 13.46 -5.47
C SER A 368 -16.15 12.11 -4.76
N THR A 369 -17.21 11.30 -4.79
CA THR A 369 -17.17 9.87 -4.43
C THR A 369 -16.96 8.96 -5.65
N ASN A 370 -16.80 9.53 -6.85
CA ASN A 370 -16.61 8.77 -8.07
C ASN A 370 -15.16 8.30 -8.19
N VAL A 371 -15.03 7.02 -8.49
CA VAL A 371 -13.78 6.34 -8.79
C VAL A 371 -13.84 5.85 -10.23
N THR A 372 -12.85 6.20 -11.03
CA THR A 372 -12.63 5.65 -12.37
C THR A 372 -11.50 4.64 -12.28
N VAL A 373 -11.68 3.48 -12.91
CA VAL A 373 -10.69 2.43 -12.99
C VAL A 373 -10.09 2.43 -14.40
N ILE A 374 -8.77 2.39 -14.46
CA ILE A 374 -7.98 2.43 -15.70
C ILE A 374 -7.06 1.22 -15.69
N SER A 375 -7.02 0.49 -16.80
CA SER A 375 -6.02 -0.57 -16.98
C SER A 375 -4.62 0.07 -16.97
N GLY A 376 -3.75 -0.34 -16.05
CA GLY A 376 -2.39 0.20 -15.96
C GLY A 376 -1.57 -0.04 -17.23
N GLN A 377 -1.77 -1.19 -17.86
CA GLN A 377 -1.09 -1.59 -19.10
C GLN A 377 -1.50 -0.72 -20.30
N THR A 378 -2.80 -0.51 -20.49
CA THR A 378 -3.33 0.11 -21.72
C THR A 378 -3.66 1.59 -21.57
N GLY A 379 -3.89 2.05 -20.34
CA GLY A 379 -4.38 3.40 -20.05
C GLY A 379 -5.85 3.64 -20.39
N VAL A 380 -6.57 2.59 -20.79
CA VAL A 380 -7.98 2.68 -21.16
C VAL A 380 -8.84 2.63 -19.89
N PRO A 381 -9.80 3.55 -19.70
CA PRO A 381 -10.79 3.42 -18.66
C PRO A 381 -11.58 2.13 -18.85
N VAL A 382 -11.50 1.24 -17.87
CA VAL A 382 -12.21 -0.04 -17.89
C VAL A 382 -13.58 0.08 -17.22
N GLY A 383 -13.78 1.08 -16.35
CA GLY A 383 -15.09 1.38 -15.78
C GLY A 383 -15.05 2.41 -14.64
N SER A 384 -16.17 2.57 -13.94
CA SER A 384 -16.28 3.52 -12.83
C SER A 384 -17.39 3.14 -11.85
N PHE A 385 -17.25 3.56 -10.59
CA PHE A 385 -18.27 3.39 -9.56
C PHE A 385 -18.28 4.56 -8.56
N SER A 386 -19.35 4.68 -7.79
CA SER A 386 -19.46 5.65 -6.69
C SER A 386 -19.42 4.92 -5.35
N VAL A 387 -18.63 5.45 -4.43
CA VAL A 387 -18.53 4.88 -3.07
C VAL A 387 -19.66 5.42 -2.20
N PRO A 388 -20.47 4.56 -1.54
CA PRO A 388 -21.70 4.97 -0.87
C PRO A 388 -21.44 5.57 0.52
N TYR A 389 -20.67 6.65 0.60
CA TYR A 389 -20.55 7.44 1.83
C TYR A 389 -21.71 8.41 2.00
N ALA A 390 -22.13 8.62 3.25
CA ALA A 390 -23.20 9.56 3.59
C ALA A 390 -22.83 10.98 3.16
N ALA A 391 -23.76 11.73 2.57
CA ALA A 391 -23.52 13.07 1.99
C ALA A 391 -22.89 14.12 2.93
N THR A 392 -22.81 13.85 4.23
CA THR A 392 -22.13 14.67 5.24
C THR A 392 -20.59 14.59 5.18
N TYR A 393 -20.04 13.57 4.51
CA TYR A 393 -18.62 13.33 4.22
C TYR A 393 -18.48 12.52 2.91
N GLY A 394 -17.27 12.22 2.44
CA GLY A 394 -17.05 11.56 1.14
C GLY A 394 -16.77 12.54 0.01
N ARG A 395 -16.38 13.79 0.32
CA ARG A 395 -15.87 14.69 -0.71
C ARG A 395 -14.50 14.26 -1.20
N ASN A 396 -13.74 13.52 -0.41
CA ASN A 396 -12.50 12.92 -0.87
C ASN A 396 -12.45 11.47 -0.42
N LEU A 397 -11.84 10.62 -1.23
CA LEU A 397 -11.64 9.21 -0.94
C LEU A 397 -10.14 8.93 -0.79
N ASP A 398 -9.78 8.17 0.23
CA ASP A 398 -8.48 7.51 0.29
C ASP A 398 -8.70 6.01 0.09
N ILE A 399 -7.85 5.41 -0.73
CA ILE A 399 -8.02 4.05 -1.22
C ILE A 399 -6.72 3.30 -1.01
N ALA A 400 -6.81 2.18 -0.29
CA ALA A 400 -5.71 1.23 -0.13
C ALA A 400 -6.07 -0.07 -0.83
N ILE A 401 -5.07 -0.73 -1.41
CA ILE A 401 -5.20 -2.03 -2.07
C ILE A 401 -4.23 -2.98 -1.39
N ASN A 402 -4.73 -4.15 -1.00
CA ASN A 402 -3.92 -5.22 -0.43
C ASN A 402 -4.59 -6.58 -0.70
N ASP A 403 -3.78 -7.61 -0.96
CA ASP A 403 -4.28 -8.98 -1.06
C ASP A 403 -4.77 -9.49 0.31
N LEU A 404 -5.98 -10.07 0.36
CA LEU A 404 -6.52 -10.69 1.57
C LEU A 404 -6.05 -12.12 1.81
N GLY A 405 -5.37 -12.71 0.84
CA GLY A 405 -4.79 -14.03 0.96
C GLY A 405 -3.31 -13.95 0.66
N ASP A 406 -2.48 -13.70 1.68
CA ASP A 406 -1.03 -13.92 1.61
C ASP A 406 -0.74 -15.42 1.34
N ARG A 407 -0.99 -15.89 0.12
CA ARG A 407 -0.25 -17.00 -0.47
C ARG A 407 0.74 -16.35 -1.42
N PRO A 408 1.97 -16.14 -0.96
CA PRO A 408 3.04 -15.69 -1.82
C PRO A 408 3.15 -16.67 -2.99
N GLY A 409 3.10 -16.12 -4.20
CA GLY A 409 3.86 -16.72 -5.28
C GLY A 409 5.33 -16.86 -4.86
N PRO A 410 6.11 -17.74 -5.50
CA PRO A 410 7.53 -17.94 -5.20
C PRO A 410 8.43 -16.69 -5.33
N ASP A 411 7.86 -15.54 -5.67
CA ASP A 411 8.50 -14.34 -6.16
C ASP A 411 8.22 -13.06 -5.34
N GLY A 412 7.76 -13.17 -4.07
CA GLY A 412 7.79 -12.03 -3.11
C GLY A 412 6.92 -10.81 -3.48
N ASN A 413 6.07 -11.00 -4.48
CA ASN A 413 5.15 -10.08 -5.10
C ASN A 413 3.76 -10.77 -5.04
N ASP A 414 2.68 -10.02 -4.87
CA ASP A 414 1.32 -10.59 -4.98
C ASP A 414 0.95 -10.92 -6.44
N PHE A 415 1.82 -11.61 -7.21
CA PHE A 415 1.56 -11.88 -8.64
C PHE A 415 2.01 -13.28 -9.13
N GLY A 416 1.79 -14.33 -8.33
CA GLY A 416 2.15 -15.71 -8.70
C GLY A 416 1.02 -16.75 -8.65
N SER A 417 0.50 -17.12 -9.83
CA SER A 417 -0.24 -18.35 -10.23
C SER A 417 -1.78 -18.44 -10.03
N TYR A 418 -2.46 -18.18 -11.15
CA TYR A 418 -3.72 -18.74 -11.67
C TYR A 418 -4.92 -18.95 -10.70
N ALA A 419 -5.89 -18.02 -10.80
CA ALA A 419 -7.30 -18.13 -10.38
C ALA A 419 -7.69 -17.90 -8.91
N SER A 420 -6.78 -17.50 -8.00
CA SER A 420 -7.18 -17.28 -6.59
C SER A 420 -6.56 -16.09 -5.83
N LEU A 421 -5.68 -15.28 -6.43
CA LEU A 421 -5.07 -14.12 -5.77
C LEU A 421 -5.61 -12.86 -6.43
N VAL A 422 -6.46 -12.12 -5.73
CA VAL A 422 -7.06 -10.88 -6.22
C VAL A 422 -7.08 -9.93 -5.04
N SER A 423 -6.53 -8.73 -5.21
CA SER A 423 -6.48 -7.77 -4.11
C SER A 423 -7.85 -7.18 -3.80
N ASP A 424 -8.08 -6.92 -2.52
CA ASP A 424 -9.25 -6.19 -2.08
C ASP A 424 -8.98 -4.69 -2.10
N LEU A 425 -10.04 -3.94 -2.38
CA LEU A 425 -10.05 -2.50 -2.30
C LEU A 425 -10.62 -2.06 -0.96
N PHE A 426 -9.88 -1.26 -0.23
CA PHE A 426 -10.33 -0.64 1.01
C PHE A 426 -10.47 0.84 0.78
N VAL A 427 -11.67 1.37 1.02
CA VAL A 427 -11.95 2.77 0.80
C VAL A 427 -12.38 3.41 2.11
N VAL A 428 -11.90 4.63 2.33
CA VAL A 428 -12.38 5.53 3.38
C VAL A 428 -12.72 6.90 2.80
N ALA A 429 -13.69 7.59 3.41
CA ALA A 429 -13.89 9.01 3.14
C ALA A 429 -12.78 9.79 3.85
N SER A 430 -11.85 10.39 3.11
CA SER A 430 -10.75 11.15 3.71
C SER A 430 -11.28 12.32 4.54
N ASP A 431 -12.44 12.90 4.24
CA ASP A 431 -13.06 13.96 5.06
C ASP A 431 -14.09 13.45 6.09
N GLY A 432 -14.15 12.14 6.29
CA GLY A 432 -14.96 11.46 7.29
C GLY A 432 -14.33 11.44 8.69
N PRO A 433 -15.01 10.80 9.66
CA PRO A 433 -14.50 10.69 11.03
C PRO A 433 -13.28 9.76 11.09
N PHE A 434 -12.36 10.05 12.02
CA PHE A 434 -11.14 9.25 12.21
C PHE A 434 -11.43 7.80 12.67
N THR A 435 -12.61 7.54 13.23
CA THR A 435 -13.05 6.22 13.70
C THR A 435 -13.88 5.45 12.66
N GLN A 436 -13.93 5.90 11.41
CA GLN A 436 -14.66 5.18 10.36
C GLN A 436 -13.99 3.83 10.08
N VAL A 437 -14.80 2.82 9.80
CA VAL A 437 -14.33 1.53 9.28
C VAL A 437 -14.31 1.61 7.75
N PRO A 438 -13.26 1.13 7.07
CA PRO A 438 -13.22 1.11 5.61
C PRO A 438 -14.37 0.32 5.00
N ILE A 439 -14.88 0.79 3.85
CA ILE A 439 -15.72 -0.04 2.99
C ILE A 439 -14.78 -0.93 2.18
N ILE A 440 -14.99 -2.24 2.27
CA ILE A 440 -14.17 -3.25 1.59
C ILE A 440 -14.91 -3.74 0.34
N PHE A 441 -14.29 -3.60 -0.82
CA PHE A 441 -14.72 -4.23 -2.07
C PHE A 441 -13.84 -5.42 -2.34
N ARG A 442 -14.45 -6.62 -2.31
CA ARG A 442 -13.72 -7.87 -2.45
C ARG A 442 -13.18 -8.07 -3.84
N GLY A 443 -11.88 -8.35 -3.93
CA GLY A 443 -11.21 -8.77 -5.15
C GLY A 443 -11.66 -10.17 -5.54
N ARG A 444 -12.22 -10.32 -6.73
CA ARG A 444 -12.40 -11.60 -7.44
C ARG A 444 -12.35 -11.33 -8.94
N PHE A 445 -12.08 -12.39 -9.71
CA PHE A 445 -12.37 -12.39 -11.14
C PHE A 445 -13.82 -11.95 -11.36
N SER A 446 -14.02 -10.84 -12.07
CA SER A 446 -15.34 -10.22 -12.31
C SER A 446 -16.06 -9.65 -11.07
N SER A 447 -15.33 -9.21 -10.03
CA SER A 447 -15.89 -8.64 -8.79
C SER A 447 -16.20 -7.14 -8.84
N PRO A 448 -16.82 -6.55 -7.78
CA PRO A 448 -16.98 -5.10 -7.66
C PRO A 448 -15.67 -4.31 -7.62
N ALA A 449 -14.57 -4.92 -7.18
CA ALA A 449 -13.24 -4.32 -7.34
C ALA A 449 -12.88 -4.30 -8.84
N GLY A 450 -12.99 -5.45 -9.53
CA GLY A 450 -12.82 -5.61 -10.98
C GLY A 450 -14.02 -5.22 -11.88
N LEU A 451 -14.84 -4.22 -11.52
CA LEU A 451 -15.89 -3.62 -12.37
C LEU A 451 -17.15 -4.44 -12.74
N ASN A 452 -17.84 -5.06 -11.76
CA ASN A 452 -19.32 -5.03 -11.81
C ASN A 452 -19.98 -5.12 -10.42
N GLY A 453 -20.92 -4.21 -10.16
CA GLY A 453 -21.39 -3.89 -8.81
C GLY A 453 -22.12 -5.01 -8.05
N SER A 454 -21.94 -5.03 -6.73
CA SER A 454 -23.01 -4.75 -5.76
C SER A 454 -22.62 -5.26 -4.37
N ARG A 455 -22.64 -4.35 -3.39
CA ARG A 455 -23.34 -4.66 -2.15
C ARG A 455 -24.31 -3.51 -1.94
N SER A 456 -25.61 -3.83 -1.86
CA SER A 456 -26.59 -2.92 -1.30
C SER A 456 -26.07 -2.41 0.04
N ALA A 457 -26.18 -1.10 0.27
CA ALA A 457 -25.94 -0.50 1.59
C ALA A 457 -26.70 -1.30 2.67
N PRO A 458 -26.17 -1.37 3.92
CA PRO A 458 -26.79 -2.13 4.99
C PRO A 458 -28.27 -1.78 5.20
#